data_AF-E3KXA5-F1
#
_entry.id   AF-E3KXA5-F1
#
_cell.length_a   1.000
_cell.length_b   1.000
_cell.length_c   1.000
_cell.angle_alpha   90.00
_cell.angle_beta   90.00
_cell.angle_gamma   90.00
#
_symmetry.space_group_name_H-M   'P 1'
#
loop_
_entity.id
_entity.type
_entity.pdbx_description
1 polymer ?
#
loop_
_entity_poly.entity_id
_entity_poly.type
_entity_poly.pdbx_seq_one_letter_code
_entity_poly.pdbx_strand_id
1 'polypeptide(L)' 'MATYQMWLSSQFGGITTEEAEKRMHFTKSTHNQKIEALWSQMMKQHKRSIMYNIEEAIQKENYDPNDEIQNFPI' A
#
# COMPACT_ATOMS: atom_id res chain seq x y z
N MET A 1 3.52 -20.90 6.85
CA MET A 1 3.97 -19.97 7.92
C MET A 1 2.89 -19.73 8.97
N ALA A 2 1.71 -19.23 8.59
CA ALA A 2 0.65 -18.89 9.55
C ALA A 2 0.17 -20.08 10.42
N THR A 3 -0.07 -21.24 9.82
CA THR A 3 -0.48 -22.47 10.53
C THR A 3 0.57 -22.98 11.52
N TYR A 4 1.85 -22.84 11.19
CA TYR A 4 2.96 -23.25 12.05
C TYR A 4 3.12 -22.31 13.25
N GLN A 5 2.98 -21.00 13.04
CA GLN A 5 2.94 -20.00 14.12
C GLN A 5 1.75 -20.19 15.06
N MET A 6 0.57 -20.52 14.51
CA MET A 6 -0.62 -20.84 15.31
C MET A 6 -0.38 -22.09 16.16
N TRP A 7 0.18 -23.15 15.55
CA TRP A 7 0.52 -24.39 16.26
C TRP A 7 1.52 -24.14 17.40
N LEU A 8 2.61 -23.41 17.14
CA LEU A 8 3.59 -23.04 18.17
C LEU A 8 2.95 -22.22 19.30
N SER A 9 2.09 -21.26 18.96
CA SER A 9 1.41 -20.41 19.95
C SER A 9 0.45 -21.21 20.82
N SER A 10 -0.26 -22.18 20.25
CA SER A 10 -1.11 -23.08 21.02
C SER A 10 -0.31 -24.06 21.88
N GLN A 11 0.79 -24.61 21.38
CA GLN A 11 1.60 -25.60 22.09
C GLN A 11 2.43 -25.00 23.24
N PHE A 12 2.99 -23.81 23.04
CA PHE A 12 3.94 -23.21 23.99
C PHE A 12 3.45 -21.91 24.62
N GLY A 13 2.38 -21.31 24.10
CA GLY A 13 1.85 -20.04 24.59
C GLY A 13 0.82 -20.14 25.70
N GLY A 14 0.42 -21.36 26.10
CA GLY A 14 -0.58 -21.58 27.15
C GLY A 14 -1.99 -21.07 26.78
N ILE A 15 -2.26 -20.88 25.48
CA ILE A 15 -3.52 -20.37 24.94
C ILE A 15 -4.22 -21.46 24.14
N THR A 16 -5.54 -21.35 24.02
CA THR A 16 -6.32 -22.31 23.23
C THR A 16 -6.00 -22.18 21.74
N THR A 17 -6.34 -23.22 20.97
CA THR A 17 -6.22 -23.18 19.50
C THR A 17 -7.07 -22.07 18.89
N GLU A 18 -8.28 -21.82 19.41
CA GLU A 18 -9.14 -20.71 18.96
C GLU A 18 -8.53 -19.34 19.26
N GLU A 19 -7.90 -19.16 20.42
CA GLU A 19 -7.21 -17.92 20.75
C GLU A 19 -5.97 -17.70 19.88
N ALA A 20 -5.22 -18.77 19.62
CA ALA A 20 -4.07 -18.73 18.71
C ALA A 20 -4.52 -18.36 17.28
N GLU A 21 -5.61 -18.94 16.80
CA GLU A 21 -6.21 -18.62 15.51
C GLU A 21 -6.67 -17.15 15.45
N LYS A 22 -7.36 -16.67 16.48
CA LYS A 22 -7.83 -15.27 16.55
C LYS A 22 -6.67 -14.28 16.52
N ARG A 23 -5.59 -14.54 17.26
CA ARG A 23 -4.37 -13.72 17.26
C ARG A 23 -3.68 -13.72 15.89
N MET A 24 -3.65 -14.86 15.22
CA MET A 24 -3.12 -14.99 13.87
C MET A 24 -3.94 -14.17 12.87
N HIS A 25 -5.27 -14.29 12.87
CA HIS A 25 -6.16 -13.52 11.98
C HIS A 25 -6.01 -12.02 12.21
N PHE A 26 -5.91 -11.58 13.47
CA PHE A 26 -5.64 -10.18 13.81
C PHE A 26 -4.30 -9.72 13.22
N THR A 27 -3.23 -10.49 13.42
CA THR A 27 -1.89 -10.16 12.89
C THR A 27 -1.91 -10.04 11.36
N LYS A 28 -2.59 -10.96 10.68
CA LYS A 28 -2.76 -10.93 9.22
C LYS A 28 -3.53 -9.69 8.76
N SER A 29 -4.62 -9.35 9.45
CA SER A 29 -5.42 -8.15 9.17
C SER A 29 -4.61 -6.87 9.33
N THR A 30 -3.91 -6.71 10.46
CA THR A 30 -3.03 -5.54 10.70
C THR A 30 -1.91 -5.44 9.67
N HIS A 31 -1.35 -6.58 9.24
CA HIS A 31 -0.33 -6.59 8.19
C HIS A 31 -0.89 -6.11 6.84
N ASN A 32 -2.06 -6.60 6.44
CA ASN A 32 -2.73 -6.16 5.21
C ASN A 32 -3.05 -4.66 5.23
N GLN A 33 -3.55 -4.14 6.35
CA GLN A 33 -3.81 -2.70 6.52
C GLN A 33 -2.53 -1.86 6.37
N LYS A 34 -1.40 -2.35 6.89
CA LYS A 34 -0.09 -1.68 6.70
C LYS A 34 0.34 -1.67 5.24
N ILE A 35 0.14 -2.77 4.51
CA ILE A 35 0.42 -2.84 3.07
C ILE A 35 -0.44 -1.81 2.33
N GLU A 36 -1.75 -1.77 2.57
CA GLU A 36 -2.67 -0.81 1.94
C GLU A 36 -2.30 0.65 2.24
N ALA A 37 -1.91 0.94 3.49
CA ALA A 37 -1.44 2.26 3.88
C ALA A 37 -0.15 2.66 3.14
N LEU A 38 0.80 1.73 3.00
CA LEU A 38 2.04 1.96 2.24
C LEU A 38 1.76 2.21 0.76
N TRP A 39 0.89 1.41 0.13
CA TRP A 39 0.46 1.65 -1.25
C TRP A 39 -0.19 3.01 -1.41
N SER A 40 -1.09 3.39 -0.50
CA SER A 40 -1.75 4.69 -0.53
C SER A 40 -0.75 5.84 -0.38
N GLN A 41 0.23 5.70 0.52
CA GLN A 41 1.30 6.69 0.70
C GLN A 41 2.17 6.83 -0.54
N MET A 42 2.60 5.70 -1.13
CA MET A 42 3.40 5.68 -2.35
C MET A 42 2.66 6.37 -3.50
N MET A 43 1.38 6.02 -3.71
CA MET A 43 0.54 6.67 -4.73
C MET A 43 0.39 8.16 -4.47
N LYS A 44 0.24 8.59 -3.22
CA LYS A 44 0.15 10.03 -2.87
C LYS A 44 1.44 10.78 -3.17
N GLN A 45 2.61 10.19 -2.86
CA GLN A 45 3.91 10.80 -3.16
C GLN A 45 4.16 10.84 -4.67
N HIS A 46 3.87 9.75 -5.38
CA HIS A 46 4.10 9.68 -6.81
C HIS A 46 3.18 10.63 -7.59
N LYS A 47 1.88 10.70 -7.24
CA LYS A 47 0.94 11.66 -7.83
C LYS A 47 1.40 13.11 -7.64
N ARG A 48 1.95 13.46 -6.47
CA ARG A 48 2.52 14.79 -6.22
C ARG A 48 3.74 15.08 -7.10
N SER A 49 4.62 14.11 -7.27
CA SER A 49 5.80 14.27 -8.14
C SER A 49 5.40 14.44 -9.61
N ILE A 50 4.43 13.68 -10.11
CA ILE A 50 3.92 13.83 -11.48
C ILE A 50 3.32 15.21 -11.67
N MET A 51 2.46 15.64 -10.74
CA MET A 51 1.80 16.95 -10.80
C MET A 51 2.82 18.10 -10.77
N TYR A 52 3.83 18.02 -9.90
CA TYR A 52 4.93 19.00 -9.86
C TYR A 52 5.70 19.06 -11.19
N ASN A 53 6.03 17.90 -11.78
CA ASN A 53 6.74 17.86 -13.07
C ASN A 53 5.91 18.47 -14.21
N ILE A 54 4.59 18.24 -14.23
CA ILE A 54 3.69 18.85 -15.21
C ILE A 54 3.62 20.37 -15.01
N GLU A 55 3.45 20.83 -13.77
CA GLU A 55 3.44 22.27 -13.46
C GLU A 55 4.76 22.96 -13.85
N GLU A 56 5.90 22.32 -13.58
CA GLU A 56 7.21 22.83 -13.99
C GLU A 56 7.36 22.85 -15.53
N ALA A 57 6.85 21.85 -16.23
CA ALA A 57 6.89 21.79 -17.70
C ALA A 57 5.99 22.85 -18.35
N ILE A 58 4.81 23.13 -17.77
CA ILE A 58 3.92 24.22 -18.18
C ILE A 58 4.62 25.58 -17.98
N GLN A 59 5.23 25.80 -16.81
CA GLN A 59 5.93 27.06 -16.51
C GLN A 59 7.13 27.33 -17.43
N LYS A 60 7.75 26.27 -17.97
CA LYS A 60 8.86 26.35 -18.92
C LYS A 60 8.42 26.38 -20.39
N GLU A 61 7.12 26.47 -20.67
CA GLU A 61 6.52 26.36 -22.03
C GLU A 61 6.85 25.03 -22.76
N ASN A 62 7.26 24.00 -22.04
CA ASN A 62 7.61 22.68 -22.59
C ASN A 62 6.45 21.68 -22.58
N TYR A 63 5.30 22.06 -22.00
CA TYR A 63 4.08 21.26 -21.95
C TYR A 63 2.88 22.17 -22.24
N ASP A 64 2.06 21.81 -23.23
CA ASP A 64 0.80 22.50 -23.53
C ASP A 64 -0.37 21.60 -23.08
N PRO A 65 -1.16 22.04 -22.08
CA PRO A 65 -2.33 21.29 -21.60
C PRO A 65 -3.47 21.19 -22.64
N ASN A 66 -3.34 21.77 -23.83
CA ASN A 66 -4.26 21.57 -24.96
C ASN A 66 -3.68 20.69 -26.08
N ASP A 67 -2.44 20.19 -25.93
CA ASP A 67 -1.82 19.31 -26.92
C ASP A 67 -2.42 17.90 -26.82
N GLU A 68 -3.13 17.49 -27.87
CA GLU A 68 -3.83 16.20 -27.97
C GLU A 68 -2.88 14.99 -27.93
N ILE A 69 -1.61 15.17 -28.30
CA ILE A 69 -0.59 14.11 -28.24
C ILE A 69 -0.11 13.92 -26.80
N GLN A 70 -0.01 15.00 -26.03
CA GLN A 70 0.46 14.97 -24.64
C GLN A 70 -0.66 14.60 -23.65
N ASN A 71 -1.91 14.89 -23.99
CA ASN A 71 -3.09 14.57 -23.18
C ASN A 71 -3.68 13.17 -23.45
N PHE A 72 -2.98 12.30 -24.21
CA PHE A 72 -3.50 10.99 -24.54
C PHE A 72 -3.62 10.11 -23.29
N PRO A 73 -4.82 9.54 -22.98
CA PRO A 73 -4.97 8.68 -21.82
C PRO A 73 -4.33 7.32 -22.10
N ILE A 74 -3.46 6.88 -21.19
CA ILE A 74 -2.90 5.52 -21.15
C ILE A 74 -3.92 4.56 -20.55
#